data_AF-A0AAU8IEU1-F1
#
_entry.id   AF-A0AAU8IEU1-F1
#
_cell.length_a   1.000
_cell.length_b   1.000
_cell.length_c   1.000
_cell.angle_alpha   90.00
_cell.angle_beta   90.00
_cell.angle_gamma   90.00
#
_symmetry.space_group_name_H-M   'P 1'
#
loop_
_entity.id
_entity.type
_entity.pdbx_description
1 polymer ?
#
loop_
_entity_poly.entity_id
_entity_poly.type
_entity_poly.pdbx_seq_one_letter_code
_entity_poly.pdbx_strand_id
1 'polypeptide(L)' 'MENLSDEMLVEAYVKAKKYDLSDEFIKLIEGEISRRKLNRSLHQQQLI' A
#
# COMPACT_ATOMS: atom_id res chain seq x y z
N MET A 1 6.11 -5.25 7.89
CA MET A 1 4.65 -5.02 7.69
C MET A 1 3.82 -6.27 7.91
N GLU A 2 4.42 -7.41 8.30
CA GLU A 2 3.74 -8.71 8.35
C GLU A 2 2.50 -8.75 9.27
N ASN A 3 2.46 -7.92 10.31
CA ASN A 3 1.33 -7.86 11.25
C ASN A 3 0.22 -6.87 10.84
N LEU A 4 0.40 -6.08 9.77
CA LEU A 4 -0.68 -5.24 9.24
C LEU A 4 -1.70 -6.11 8.53
N SER A 5 -2.99 -5.83 8.73
CA SER A 5 -4.03 -6.39 7.87
C SER A 5 -3.88 -5.84 6.45
N ASP A 6 -4.45 -6.56 5.48
CA ASP A 6 -4.38 -6.15 4.07
C ASP A 6 -5.07 -4.79 3.85
N GLU A 7 -6.17 -4.51 4.56
CA GLU A 7 -6.86 -3.22 4.53
C GLU A 7 -5.96 -2.08 5.04
N MET A 8 -5.32 -2.26 6.21
CA MET A 8 -4.44 -1.24 6.76
C MET A 8 -3.18 -1.04 5.92
N LEU A 9 -2.65 -2.10 5.29
CA LEU A 9 -1.49 -2.01 4.40
C LEU A 9 -1.81 -1.18 3.16
N VAL A 10 -2.98 -1.41 2.55
CA VAL A 10 -3.47 -0.64 1.41
C VAL A 10 -3.75 0.81 1.80
N GLU A 11 -4.39 1.05 2.95
CA GLU A 11 -4.63 2.42 3.44
C GLU A 11 -3.31 3.16 3.71
N ALA A 12 -2.32 2.49 4.28
CA ALA A 12 -0.99 3.04 4.50
C ALA A 12 -0.30 3.44 3.19
N TYR A 13 -0.44 2.63 2.14
CA TYR A 13 0.08 2.96 0.80
C TYR A 13 -0.55 4.24 0.24
N VAL A 14 -1.88 4.33 0.26
CA VAL A 14 -2.61 5.49 -0.25
C VAL A 14 -2.22 6.75 0.50
N LYS A 15 -2.13 6.68 1.84
CA LYS A 15 -1.69 7.81 2.67
C LYS A 15 -0.23 8.18 2.39
N ALA A 16 0.66 7.20 2.26
CA ALA A 16 2.07 7.46 1.98
C ALA A 16 2.26 8.21 0.65
N LYS A 17 1.53 7.83 -0.40
CA LYS A 17 1.49 8.57 -1.67
C LYS A 17 0.85 9.95 -1.52
N LYS A 18 -0.27 10.07 -0.80
CA LYS A 18 -0.98 11.35 -0.59
C LYS A 18 -0.13 12.40 0.12
N TYR A 19 0.67 11.98 1.09
CA TYR A 19 1.50 12.88 1.90
C TYR A 19 2.95 12.99 1.39
N ASP A 20 3.25 12.44 0.22
CA ASP A 20 4.58 12.47 -0.40
C ASP A 20 5.68 12.02 0.58
N LEU A 21 5.43 10.89 1.26
CA LEU A 21 6.42 10.29 2.14
C LEU A 21 7.59 9.74 1.33
N SER A 22 8.71 9.44 2.00
CA SER A 22 9.93 9.02 1.30
C SER A 22 9.70 7.84 0.35
N ASP A 23 10.33 7.91 -0.82
CA ASP A 23 10.26 6.85 -1.83
C ASP A 23 10.69 5.48 -1.30
N GLU A 24 11.65 5.46 -0.37
CA GLU A 24 12.09 4.22 0.29
C GLU A 24 10.95 3.60 1.10
N PHE A 25 10.22 4.40 1.86
CA PHE A 25 9.07 3.92 2.63
C PHE A 25 7.95 3.42 1.71
N ILE A 26 7.66 4.15 0.64
CA ILE A 26 6.66 3.76 -0.35
C ILE A 26 7.04 2.43 -1.01
N LYS A 27 8.31 2.24 -1.39
CA LYS A 27 8.81 0.98 -1.98
C LYS A 27 8.71 -0.20 -1.03
N LEU A 28 8.90 0.00 0.28
CA LEU A 28 8.69 -1.05 1.28
C LEU A 28 7.22 -1.51 1.31
N ILE A 29 6.27 -0.57 1.20
CA ILE A 29 4.84 -0.90 1.13
C ILE A 29 4.51 -1.63 -0.19
N GLU A 30 5.02 -1.13 -1.32
CA GLU A 30 4.81 -1.75 -2.64
C GLU A 30 5.35 -3.19 -2.69
N GLY A 31 6.51 -3.43 -2.08
CA GLY A 31 7.08 -4.77 -1.95
C GLY A 31 6.17 -5.73 -1.17
N GLU A 32 5.60 -5.27 -0.06
CA GLU A 32 4.68 -6.09 0.74
C GLU A 32 3.33 -6.33 0.04
N ILE A 33 2.78 -5.31 -0.63
CA ILE A 33 1.56 -5.43 -1.45
C ILE A 33 1.75 -6.46 -2.57
N SER A 34 2.92 -6.41 -3.24
CA SER A 34 3.28 -7.38 -4.29
C SER A 34 3.41 -8.79 -3.72
N ARG A 35 4.12 -8.94 -2.58
CA ARG A 35 4.30 -10.23 -1.88
C ARG A 35 2.96 -10.89 -1.51
N ARG A 36 1.99 -10.10 -1.06
CA ARG A 36 0.63 -10.56 -0.68
C ARG A 36 -0.36 -10.62 -1.84
N LYS A 37 0.04 -10.21 -3.05
CA LYS A 37 -0.80 -10.17 -4.26
C LYS A 37 -2.02 -9.23 -4.13
N LEU A 38 -1.89 -8.13 -3.40
CA LEU A 38 -2.97 -7.16 -3.14
C LEU A 38 -3.12 -6.09 -4.25
N ASN A 39 -2.39 -6.19 -5.35
CA ASN A 39 -2.46 -5.25 -6.48
C ASN A 39 -3.88 -5.07 -7.03
N ARG A 40 -4.72 -6.11 -6.92
CA ARG A 40 -6.12 -6.06 -7.37
C ARG A 40 -6.99 -5.19 -6.44
N SER A 41 -6.70 -5.18 -5.14
CA SER A 41 -7.37 -4.34 -4.14
C SER A 41 -7.02 -2.86 -4.28
N LEU A 42 -5.77 -2.56 -4.69
CA LEU A 42 -5.34 -1.18 -5.00
C LEU A 42 -6.16 -0.54 -6.13
N HIS A 43 -6.42 -1.29 -7.20
CA HIS A 43 -7.21 -0.79 -8.34
C HIS A 43 -8.65 -0.46 -7.96
N GLN A 44 -9.21 -1.17 -6.97
CA GLN A 44 -10.58 -0.90 -6.50
C GLN A 44 -10.66 0.36 -5.63
N GLN A 45 -9.60 0.75 -4.94
CA GLN A 45 -9.57 1.96 -4.11
C GLN A 45 -9.21 3.24 -4.88
N GLN A 46 -8.64 3.14 -6.08
CA GLN A 46 -8.40 4.30 -6.96
C GLN A 46 -9.63 4.72 -7.77
N LEU A 47 -10.74 3.97 -7.72
CA LEU A 47 -11.98 4.24 -8.46
C LEU A 47 -13.03 5.02 -7.63
N ILE A 48 -12.63 5.66 -6.53
CA ILE A 48 -13.49 6.47 -5.64
C ILE A 48 -12.81 7.82 -5.42
#